data_AF-A0AAW0M3M1-F1
#
_entry.id   AF-A0AAW0M3M1-F1
#
_cell.length_a   1.000
_cell.length_b   1.000
_cell.length_c   1.000
_cell.angle_alpha   90.00
_cell.angle_beta   90.00
_cell.angle_gamma   90.00
#
_symmetry.space_group_name_H-M   'P 1'
#
loop_
_entity.id
_entity.type
_entity.pdbx_description
1 polymer ?
#
loop_
_entity_poly.entity_id
_entity_poly.type
_entity_poly.pdbx_seq_one_letter_code
_entity_poly.pdbx_strand_id
1 'polypeptide(L)'
;MSHSTRCAACKSLRRRCPKDCALAPYFPPTNPQRFACVHKIFGASNTTKMLEQLPLHLRAVAADCMSFEASSRVVDPVYGSKKI
;
A
#
# COMPACT_ATOMS: atom_id res chain seq x y z
N MET A 1 12.15 -3.38 -24.12
CA MET A 1 10.83 -2.78 -23.89
C MET A 1 10.51 -2.90 -22.41
N SER A 2 10.56 -1.82 -21.62
CA SER A 2 10.09 -1.91 -20.24
C SER A 2 8.57 -2.08 -20.31
N HIS A 3 8.06 -3.29 -20.04
CA HIS A 3 6.66 -3.42 -19.68
C HIS A 3 6.40 -2.34 -18.63
N SER A 4 5.51 -1.39 -18.92
CA SER A 4 5.08 -0.36 -18.00
C SER A 4 4.23 -1.05 -16.93
N THR A 5 4.92 -1.81 -16.08
CA THR A 5 4.29 -2.68 -15.10
C THR A 5 3.68 -1.77 -14.06
N ARG A 6 2.37 -1.57 -14.16
CA ARG A 6 1.58 -0.81 -13.20
C ARG A 6 1.90 -1.31 -11.80
N CYS A 7 2.13 -0.38 -10.86
CA CYS A 7 2.31 -0.75 -9.46
C CYS A 7 1.08 -1.53 -8.94
N ALA A 8 1.24 -2.26 -7.84
CA ALA A 8 0.15 -3.05 -7.25
C ALA A 8 -1.08 -2.18 -6.97
N ALA A 9 -0.88 -0.94 -6.54
CA ALA A 9 -1.96 0.01 -6.30
C ALA A 9 -2.78 0.33 -7.55
N CYS A 10 -2.12 0.81 -8.61
CA CYS A 10 -2.81 1.16 -9.85
C CYS A 10 -3.39 -0.07 -10.57
N LYS A 11 -2.79 -1.26 -10.38
CA LYS A 11 -3.36 -2.51 -10.85
C LYS A 11 -4.68 -2.82 -10.15
N SER A 12 -4.73 -2.77 -8.82
CA SER A 12 -5.93 -3.02 -8.03
C SER A 12 -7.04 -1.98 -8.26
N LEU A 13 -6.67 -0.71 -8.41
CA LEU A 13 -7.58 0.39 -8.69
C LEU A 13 -8.04 0.47 -10.16
N ARG A 14 -7.59 -0.45 -11.03
CA ARG A 14 -7.90 -0.49 -12.46
C ARG A 14 -7.63 0.85 -13.19
N ARG A 15 -6.60 1.59 -12.77
CA ARG A 15 -6.22 2.89 -13.35
C ARG A 15 -4.82 2.85 -13.99
N ARG A 16 -4.51 3.87 -14.79
CA ARG A 16 -3.16 4.07 -15.34
C ARG A 16 -2.16 4.40 -14.22
N CYS A 17 -0.93 3.90 -14.32
CA CYS A 17 0.15 4.25 -13.40
C CYS A 17 0.96 5.40 -14.02
N PRO A 18 0.91 6.63 -13.48
CA PRO A 18 1.77 7.72 -13.93
C PRO A 18 3.23 7.43 -13.56
N LYS A 19 4.18 8.13 -14.22
CA LYS A 19 5.61 8.01 -13.91
C LYS A 19 5.90 8.48 -12.48
N ASP A 20 5.18 9.51 -12.01
CA ASP A 20 5.30 10.08 -10.67
C ASP A 20 4.22 9.54 -9.71
N CYS A 21 4.01 8.22 -9.72
CA CYS A 21 3.01 7.61 -8.86
C CYS A 21 3.52 7.54 -7.41
N ALA A 22 2.88 8.29 -6.51
CA ALA A 22 3.21 8.31 -5.07
C ALA A 22 3.21 6.92 -4.40
N LEU A 23 2.45 5.96 -4.94
CA LEU A 23 2.33 4.60 -4.40
C LEU A 23 3.30 3.61 -5.06
N ALA A 24 3.88 3.93 -6.21
CA ALA A 24 4.70 2.98 -6.97
C ALA A 24 5.98 2.53 -6.23
N PRO A 25 6.73 3.40 -5.52
CA PRO A 25 7.91 2.99 -4.77
C PRO A 25 7.61 2.00 -3.64
N TYR A 26 6.40 2.07 -3.06
CA TYR A 26 6.05 1.34 -1.84
C TYR A 26 5.18 0.10 -2.07
N PHE A 27 4.52 0.02 -3.23
CA PHE A 27 3.61 -1.06 -3.62
C PHE A 27 4.01 -1.62 -5.00
N PRO A 28 5.14 -2.36 -5.08
CA PRO A 28 5.62 -2.93 -6.32
C PRO A 28 4.65 -3.99 -6.86
N PRO A 29 4.63 -4.21 -8.18
CA PRO A 29 3.74 -5.19 -8.81
C PRO A 29 4.01 -6.65 -8.38
N THR A 30 5.20 -6.92 -7.85
CA THR A 30 5.63 -8.25 -7.37
C THR A 30 4.86 -8.71 -6.12
N ASN A 31 4.30 -7.78 -5.35
CA ASN A 31 3.52 -8.10 -4.16
C ASN A 31 2.13 -7.41 -4.19
N PRO A 32 1.18 -7.95 -4.99
CA PRO A 32 -0.15 -7.39 -5.10
C PRO A 32 -0.98 -7.51 -3.81
N GLN A 33 -0.73 -8.55 -3.00
CA GLN A 33 -1.45 -8.80 -1.75
C GLN A 33 -1.18 -7.72 -0.69
N ARG A 34 0.04 -7.18 -0.67
CA ARG A 34 0.41 -6.06 0.20
C ARG A 34 -0.54 -4.87 0.03
N PHE A 35 -0.74 -4.42 -1.22
CA PHE A 35 -1.67 -3.33 -1.47
C PHE A 35 -3.13 -3.75 -1.25
N ALA A 36 -3.51 -4.99 -1.56
CA ALA A 36 -4.88 -5.46 -1.36
C ALA A 36 -5.31 -5.38 0.13
N CYS A 37 -4.42 -5.78 1.05
CA CYS A 37 -4.68 -5.67 2.49
C CYS A 37 -4.80 -4.20 2.91
N VAL A 38 -3.83 -3.37 2.53
CA VAL A 38 -3.84 -1.93 2.87
C VAL A 38 -5.08 -1.23 2.31
N HIS A 39 -5.46 -1.54 1.07
CA HIS A 39 -6.66 -1.02 0.44
C HIS A 39 -7.94 -1.42 1.18
N LYS A 40 -8.00 -2.67 1.67
CA LYS A 40 -9.16 -3.17 2.42
C LYS A 40 -9.32 -2.51 3.78
N ILE A 41 -8.21 -2.25 4.49
CA ILE A 41 -8.23 -1.74 5.87
C ILE A 41 -8.21 -0.22 5.94
N PHE A 42 -7.31 0.43 5.19
CA PHE A 42 -7.13 1.87 5.23
C PHE A 42 -7.86 2.57 4.07
N GLY A 43 -7.97 1.91 2.91
CA GLY A 43 -8.44 2.54 1.67
C GLY A 43 -7.33 3.27 0.92
N ALA A 44 -7.46 3.37 -0.40
CA ALA A 44 -6.41 3.94 -1.26
C ALA A 44 -6.18 5.42 -1.00
N SER A 45 -7.26 6.19 -0.81
CA SER A 45 -7.20 7.63 -0.58
C SER A 45 -6.52 7.97 0.74
N ASN A 46 -6.89 7.27 1.82
CA ASN A 46 -6.27 7.48 3.14
C ASN A 46 -4.80 7.07 3.11
N THR A 47 -4.47 5.93 2.50
CA THR A 47 -3.08 5.49 2.34
C THR A 47 -2.23 6.54 1.62
N THR A 48 -2.75 7.09 0.53
CA THR A 48 -2.03 8.13 -0.24
C THR A 48 -1.84 9.39 0.61
N LYS A 49 -2.90 9.89 1.26
CA LYS A 49 -2.85 11.07 2.13
C LYS A 49 -1.88 10.90 3.30
N MET A 50 -1.91 9.76 3.99
CA MET A 50 -1.03 9.46 5.12
C MET A 50 0.43 9.45 4.70
N LEU A 51 0.74 8.83 3.56
CA LEU A 51 2.11 8.83 3.02
C LEU A 51 2.55 10.24 2.61
N GLU A 52 1.69 11.02 1.96
CA GLU A 52 2.03 12.38 1.52
C GLU A 52 2.28 13.34 2.68
N GLN A 53 1.61 13.16 3.82
CA GLN A 53 1.82 13.95 5.05
C GLN A 53 3.15 13.67 5.74
N LEU A 54 3.81 12.55 5.41
CA LEU A 54 5.09 12.18 6.01
C LEU A 54 6.28 12.66 5.18
N PRO A 55 7.42 12.98 5.83
CA PRO A 55 8.70 13.18 5.16
C PRO A 55 9.07 11.96 4.29
N LEU A 56 9.67 12.22 3.12
CA LEU A 56 10.00 11.19 2.12
C LEU A 56 10.76 9.98 2.70
N HIS A 57 11.68 10.20 3.63
CA HIS A 57 12.48 9.15 4.26
C HIS A 57 11.67 8.22 5.18
N LEU A 58 10.53 8.68 5.71
CA LEU A 58 9.65 7.86 6.57
C LEU A 58 8.57 7.11 5.80
N ARG A 59 8.27 7.51 4.56
CA ARG A 59 7.16 6.94 3.78
C ARG A 59 7.32 5.44 3.53
N ALA A 60 8.55 4.97 3.31
CA ALA A 60 8.82 3.55 3.13
C ALA A 60 8.46 2.75 4.39
N VAL A 61 8.98 3.19 5.54
CA VAL A 61 8.71 2.57 6.86
C VAL A 61 7.21 2.63 7.17
N ALA A 62 6.56 3.76 6.91
CA ALA A 62 5.12 3.90 7.11
C ALA A 62 4.32 2.92 6.25
N ALA A 63 4.67 2.76 4.97
CA ALA A 63 4.01 1.79 4.10
C ALA A 63 4.20 0.34 4.59
N ASP A 64 5.37 0.01 5.16
CA ASP A 64 5.63 -1.29 5.80
C ASP A 64 4.73 -1.51 7.01
N CYS A 65 4.68 -0.54 7.93
CA CYS A 65 3.81 -0.60 9.11
C CYS A 65 2.34 -0.74 8.74
N MET A 66 1.86 0.07 7.78
CA MET A 66 0.48 -0.01 7.28
C MET A 66 0.19 -1.38 6.67
N SER A 67 1.16 -1.96 5.94
CA SER A 67 1.00 -3.28 5.33
C SER A 67 0.92 -4.39 6.38
N PHE A 68 1.78 -4.32 7.40
CA PHE A 68 1.77 -5.25 8.51
C PHE A 68 0.46 -5.18 9.30
N GLU A 69 0.04 -3.98 9.72
CA GLU A 69 -1.22 -3.80 10.43
C GLU A 69 -2.41 -4.28 9.60
N ALA A 70 -2.44 -3.93 8.31
CA ALA A 70 -3.52 -4.33 7.44
C ALA A 70 -3.58 -5.86 7.27
N SER A 71 -2.43 -6.51 7.07
CA SER A 71 -2.36 -7.97 6.95
C SER A 71 -2.85 -8.66 8.23
N SER A 72 -2.47 -8.13 9.40
CA SER A 72 -2.89 -8.68 10.70
C SER A 72 -4.39 -8.55 10.89
N ARG A 73 -5.00 -7.40 10.55
CA ARG A 73 -6.45 -7.19 10.62
C ARG A 73 -7.25 -8.01 9.60
N VAL A 74 -6.64 -8.38 8.47
CA VAL A 74 -7.28 -9.29 7.50
C VAL A 74 -7.34 -10.71 8.05
N VAL A 75 -6.33 -11.16 8.80
CA VAL A 75 -6.26 -12.49 9.41
C VAL A 75 -7.09 -12.57 10.69
N ASP A 76 -6.95 -11.57 11.58
CA ASP A 76 -7.70 -11.44 12.83
C ASP A 76 -8.46 -10.11 12.84
N PRO A 77 -9.72 -10.08 12.38
CA PRO A 77 -10.52 -8.86 12.31
C PRO A 77 -10.81 -8.21 13.67
N VAL A 78 -10.70 -8.97 14.77
CA VAL A 78 -11.06 -8.52 16.12
C VAL A 78 -9.84 -7.90 16.80
N TYR A 79 -8.71 -8.61 16.80
CA TYR A 79 -7.51 -8.18 17.54
C TYR A 79 -6.40 -7.64 16.63
N GLY A 80 -6.34 -8.07 15.36
CA GLY A 80 -5.37 -7.61 14.38
C GLY A 80 -3.93 -7.60 14.91
N SER A 81 -3.25 -6.46 14.79
CA SER A 81 -1.89 -6.26 15.29
C SER A 81 -1.78 -6.05 16.80
N LYS A 82 -2.90 -5.91 17.55
CA LYS A 82 -2.87 -5.74 19.01
C LYS A 82 -2.58 -7.03 19.77
N LYS A 83 -2.60 -8.17 19.08
CA LYS A 83 -2.33 -9.50 19.64
C LYS A 83 -0.84 -9.84 19.72
N ILE A 84 0.00 -9.05 19.03
CA ILE A 84 1.41 -9.30 18.76
C ILE A 84 2.27 -8.49 19.73
#